data_AF-A0A6C0LIM5-F1
#
_entry.id   AF-A0A6C0LIM5-F1
#
_cell.length_a   1.000
_cell.length_b   1.000
_cell.length_c   1.000
_cell.angle_alpha   90.00
_cell.angle_beta   90.00
_cell.angle_gamma   90.00
#
_symmetry.space_group_name_H-M   'P 1'
#
loop_
_entity.id
_entity.type
_entity.pdbx_description
1 polymer ?
#
loop_
_entity_poly.entity_id
_entity_poly.type
_entity_poly.pdbx_seq_one_letter_code
_entity_poly.pdbx_strand_id
1 'polypeptide(L)'
;MVKIRIINIYKNTHLPEDGWLQGCYICSEITGNTIDHKLHELWENHRFVVYICPRCKKLKLENELLFNEYNTSINAYIDRNFTYHPVDP
;
A
#
# COMPACT_ATOMS: atom_id res chain seq x y z
N MET A 1 14.45 0.56 21.08
CA MET A 1 14.28 -0.04 19.74
C MET A 1 13.12 0.70 19.09
N VAL A 2 13.31 1.30 17.92
CA VAL A 2 12.22 1.96 17.19
C VAL A 2 11.23 0.89 16.73
N LYS A 3 9.95 1.03 17.10
CA LYS A 3 8.89 0.13 16.61
C LYS A 3 8.35 0.69 15.30
N ILE A 4 8.57 -0.04 14.21
CA ILE A 4 7.99 0.30 12.90
C ILE A 4 6.60 -0.33 12.80
N ARG A 5 5.57 0.48 12.61
CA ARG A 5 4.20 0.00 12.36
C ARG A 5 4.06 -0.36 10.88
N ILE A 6 3.73 -1.61 10.60
CA ILE A 6 3.46 -2.08 9.22
C ILE A 6 1.97 -1.98 8.94
N ILE A 7 1.61 -1.32 7.85
CA ILE A 7 0.23 -1.16 7.39
C ILE A 7 0.13 -1.83 6.03
N ASN A 8 -0.66 -2.90 5.95
CA ASN A 8 -0.95 -3.60 4.72
C ASN A 8 -2.12 -2.95 4.00
N ILE A 9 -1.94 -2.61 2.72
CA ILE A 9 -2.98 -2.04 1.86
C ILE A 9 -3.24 -3.01 0.71
N TYR A 10 -4.49 -3.44 0.61
CA TYR A 10 -4.95 -4.37 -0.41
C TYR A 10 -6.43 -4.13 -0.69
N LYS A 11 -6.92 -4.68 -1.79
CA LYS A 11 -8.34 -4.61 -2.14
C LYS A 11 -9.08 -5.73 -1.42
N ASN A 12 -10.24 -5.42 -0.83
CA ASN A 12 -11.00 -6.41 -0.08
C ASN A 12 -11.46 -7.57 -0.99
N THR A 13 -11.28 -8.80 -0.52
CA THR A 13 -11.65 -10.04 -1.21
C THR A 13 -12.20 -11.04 -0.20
N HIS A 14 -12.45 -12.28 -0.61
CA HIS A 14 -12.87 -13.36 0.29
C HIS A 14 -11.71 -13.95 1.13
N LEU A 15 -10.49 -13.42 0.99
CA LEU A 15 -9.31 -13.93 1.67
C LEU A 15 -9.24 -13.43 3.13
N PRO A 16 -8.60 -14.20 4.03
CA PRO A 16 -8.39 -13.78 5.41
C PRO A 16 -7.53 -12.51 5.51
N GLU A 17 -7.86 -11.60 6.43
CA GLU A 17 -7.19 -10.30 6.59
C GLU A 17 -5.69 -10.41 6.93
N ASP A 18 -5.28 -11.49 7.62
CA ASP A 18 -3.90 -11.79 8.01
C ASP A 18 -3.24 -12.88 7.14
N GLY A 19 -3.80 -13.16 5.96
CA GLY A 19 -3.27 -14.15 5.02
C GLY A 19 -2.02 -13.67 4.26
N TRP A 20 -1.21 -14.62 3.79
CA TRP A 20 -0.06 -14.36 2.90
C TRP A 20 -0.46 -13.90 1.49
N LEU A 21 -1.73 -14.09 1.13
CA LEU A 21 -2.29 -13.69 -0.15
C LEU A 21 -3.39 -12.68 0.09
N GLN A 22 -3.41 -11.62 -0.71
CA GLN A 22 -4.43 -10.58 -0.67
C GLN A 22 -4.82 -10.15 -2.08
N GLY A 23 -5.89 -9.36 -2.20
CA GLY A 23 -6.30 -8.76 -3.46
C GLY A 23 -5.36 -7.63 -3.90
N CYS A 24 -4.88 -7.68 -5.14
CA CYS A 24 -4.13 -6.61 -5.77
C CYS A 24 -4.90 -5.28 -5.64
N TYR A 25 -4.22 -4.26 -5.12
CA TYR A 25 -4.81 -2.93 -4.91
C TYR A 25 -5.45 -2.35 -6.18
N ILE A 26 -4.84 -2.59 -7.35
CA ILE A 26 -5.30 -2.05 -8.63
C ILE A 26 -6.44 -2.90 -9.22
N CYS A 27 -6.22 -4.21 -9.41
CA CYS A 27 -7.11 -5.06 -10.21
C CYS A 27 -7.87 -6.15 -9.42
N SER A 28 -7.72 -6.22 -8.10
CA SER A 28 -8.29 -7.25 -7.22
C SER A 28 -7.80 -8.69 -7.42
N GLU A 29 -6.87 -8.94 -8.36
CA GLU A 29 -6.27 -10.25 -8.58
C GLU A 29 -5.52 -10.75 -7.33
N ILE A 30 -5.69 -12.01 -6.97
CA ILE A 30 -5.02 -12.60 -5.80
C ILE A 30 -3.49 -12.55 -6.00
N THR A 31 -2.78 -12.02 -5.01
CA THR A 31 -1.32 -11.90 -5.07
C THR A 31 -0.69 -11.97 -3.68
N GLY A 32 0.51 -12.54 -3.61
CA GLY A 32 1.42 -12.39 -2.46
C GLY A 32 2.54 -11.38 -2.73
N ASN A 33 2.55 -10.74 -3.90
CA ASN A 33 3.57 -9.76 -4.24
C ASN A 33 3.21 -8.40 -3.64
N THR A 34 4.19 -7.77 -3.00
CA THR A 34 4.03 -6.47 -2.36
C THR A 34 5.06 -5.46 -2.85
N ILE A 35 4.79 -4.18 -2.60
CA ILE A 35 5.74 -3.08 -2.76
C ILE A 35 5.68 -2.19 -1.52
N ASP A 36 6.81 -1.55 -1.20
CA ASP A 36 6.86 -0.49 -0.20
C ASP A 36 6.42 0.82 -0.83
N HIS A 37 5.33 1.39 -0.31
CA HIS A 37 4.87 2.71 -0.70
C HIS A 37 5.52 3.75 0.20
N LYS A 38 6.35 4.61 -0.41
CA LYS A 38 7.04 5.69 0.29
C LYS A 38 6.15 6.92 0.37
N LEU A 39 5.98 7.44 1.58
CA LEU A 39 5.35 8.73 1.83
C LEU A 39 6.42 9.78 2.20
N HIS A 40 5.97 11.01 2.40
CA HIS A 40 6.81 12.10 2.93
C HIS A 40 7.36 11.77 4.33
N GLU A 41 8.42 12.49 4.72
CA GLU A 41 9.21 12.28 5.96
C GLU A 41 8.38 12.20 7.25
N LEU A 42 7.16 12.71 7.26
CA LEU A 42 6.24 12.57 8.40
C LEU A 42 5.99 11.09 8.78
N TRP A 43 6.13 10.12 7.90
CA TRP A 43 5.80 8.72 8.19
C TRP A 43 7.00 7.85 8.62
N GLU A 44 8.06 8.42 9.20
CA GLU A 44 9.31 7.71 9.56
C GLU A 44 9.13 6.40 10.35
N ASN A 45 8.10 6.30 11.20
CA ASN A 45 7.81 5.08 11.99
C ASN A 45 6.74 4.16 11.36
N HIS A 46 6.33 4.42 10.13
CA HIS A 46 5.29 3.67 9.43
C HIS A 46 5.80 3.11 8.11
N ARG A 47 5.48 1.85 7.84
CA ARG A 47 5.77 1.20 6.56
C ARG A 47 4.46 0.77 5.91
N PHE A 48 4.14 1.40 4.78
CA PHE A 48 2.96 1.06 3.98
C PHE A 48 3.34 0.00 2.94
N VAL A 49 2.81 -1.21 3.12
CA VAL A 49 3.05 -2.36 2.27
C VAL A 49 1.82 -2.58 1.41
N VAL A 50 1.97 -2.45 0.10
CA VAL A 50 0.84 -2.50 -0.85
C VAL A 50 0.90 -3.79 -1.63
N TYR A 51 -0.18 -4.56 -1.63
CA TYR A 51 -0.29 -5.78 -2.43
C TYR A 51 -0.59 -5.41 -3.88
N ILE A 52 0.29 -5.82 -4.78
CA ILE A 52 0.18 -5.51 -6.21
C ILE A 52 0.66 -6.70 -7.04
N CYS A 53 -0.17 -7.18 -7.97
CA CYS A 53 0.24 -8.29 -8.81
C CYS A 53 1.37 -7.86 -9.78
N PRO A 54 2.21 -8.81 -10.25
CA PRO A 54 3.34 -8.49 -11.13
C PRO A 54 2.94 -7.72 -12.40
N ARG A 55 1.77 -8.04 -12.96
CA ARG A 55 1.20 -7.35 -14.12
C ARG A 55 0.94 -5.87 -13.84
N CYS A 56 0.22 -5.57 -12.76
CA CYS A 56 -0.09 -4.20 -12.37
C CYS A 56 1.17 -3.44 -11.94
N LYS A 57 2.13 -4.10 -11.28
CA LYS A 57 3.43 -3.50 -10.95
C LYS A 57 4.16 -3.05 -12.20
N LYS A 58 4.24 -3.91 -13.22
CA LYS A 58 4.89 -3.59 -14.50
C LYS A 58 4.15 -2.48 -15.24
N LEU A 59 2.83 -2.62 -15.40
CA LEU A 59 2.00 -1.63 -16.10
C LEU A 59 2.09 -0.24 -15.45
N LYS A 60 2.10 -0.18 -14.12
CA LYS A 60 2.27 1.08 -13.38
C LYS A 60 3.62 1.74 -13.66
N LEU A 61 4.70 0.96 -13.79
CA LEU A 61 6.04 1.51 -14.08
C LEU A 61 6.17 2.01 -15.53
N GLU A 62 5.45 1.39 -16.45
CA GLU A 62 5.52 1.69 -17.89
C GLU A 62 4.50 2.75 -18.34
N ASN A 63 3.53 3.10 -17.49
CA ASN A 63 2.46 4.04 -17.81
C ASN A 63 2.37 5.16 -16.77
N GLU A 64 2.79 6.37 -17.17
CA GLU A 64 2.82 7.56 -16.32
C GLU A 64 1.43 7.94 -15.78
N LEU A 65 0.38 7.83 -16.59
CA LEU A 65 -0.99 8.13 -16.16
C LEU A 65 -1.43 7.19 -15.04
N LEU A 66 -1.18 5.89 -15.21
CA LEU A 66 -1.50 4.90 -14.18
C LEU A 66 -0.63 5.07 -12.93
N PHE A 67 0.63 5.44 -13.09
CA PHE A 67 1.51 5.78 -11.97
C PHE A 67 0.96 6.95 -11.16
N ASN A 68 0.55 8.02 -11.83
CA ASN A 68 -0.02 9.21 -11.20
C ASN A 68 -1.34 8.89 -10.51
N GLU A 69 -2.26 8.19 -11.18
CA GLU A 69 -3.53 7.74 -10.60
C GLU A 69 -3.33 6.86 -9.37
N TYR A 70 -2.38 5.92 -9.43
CA TYR A 70 -1.99 5.11 -8.29
C TYR A 70 -1.53 5.98 -7.12
N ASN A 71 -0.59 6.91 -7.33
CA ASN A 71 -0.05 7.74 -6.25
C ASN A 71 -1.11 8.66 -5.65
N THR A 72 -1.94 9.28 -6.49
CA THR A 72 -3.04 10.13 -6.03
C THR A 72 -4.04 9.32 -5.20
N SER A 73 -4.48 8.16 -5.69
CA SER A 73 -5.48 7.35 -5.01
C SER A 73 -4.98 6.77 -3.69
N ILE A 74 -3.75 6.26 -3.65
CA ILE A 74 -3.21 5.66 -2.43
C ILE A 74 -2.85 6.69 -1.38
N ASN A 75 -2.29 7.84 -1.76
CA ASN A 75 -2.01 8.91 -0.81
C ASN A 75 -3.32 9.45 -0.22
N ALA A 76 -4.32 9.70 -1.05
CA ALA A 76 -5.64 10.13 -0.58
C ALA A 76 -6.31 9.08 0.33
N TYR A 77 -6.13 7.79 0.06
CA TYR A 77 -6.60 6.73 0.96
C TYR A 77 -5.87 6.78 2.30
N ILE A 78 -4.55 6.92 2.29
CA ILE A 78 -3.75 6.94 3.51
C ILE A 78 -4.11 8.15 4.38
N ASP A 79 -4.14 9.35 3.79
CA ASP A 79 -4.43 10.60 4.50
C ASP A 79 -5.83 10.61 5.12
N ARG A 80 -6.80 9.91 4.51
CA ARG A 80 -8.18 9.82 5.02
C ARG A 80 -8.37 8.78 6.13
N ASN A 81 -7.58 7.70 6.13
CA ASN A 81 -7.83 6.54 6.99
C ASN A 81 -6.80 6.38 8.10
N PHE A 82 -5.64 7.02 7.98
CA PHE A 82 -4.58 6.94 8.97
C PHE A 82 -4.23 8.36 9.41
N THR A 83 -4.37 8.61 10.70
CA THR A 83 -3.89 9.84 11.31
C THR A 83 -2.40 9.67 11.62
N TYR A 84 -1.59 10.60 11.15
CA TYR A 84 -0.20 10.66 11.58
C TYR A 84 -0.16 10.99 13.07
N HIS A 85 0.41 10.09 13.86
CA HIS A 85 0.72 10.32 15.26
C HIS A 85 2.24 10.50 15.38
N PRO A 86 2.76 11.74 15.54
CA PRO A 86 4.19 12.03 15.67
C PRO A 86 4.85 11.41 16.90
N VAL A 87 4.04 10.85 17.80
CA VAL A 87 4.44 10.27 19.07
C VAL A 87 3.44 9.16 19.38
N ASP A 88 3.69 7.97 18.84
CA ASP A 88 3.20 6.74 19.47
C ASP A 88 4.46 5.92 19.88
N PRO A 89 4.50 5.42 21.14
CA PRO A 89 5.74 5.10 21.89
C PRO A 89 6.52 3.84 21.47
#